data_AF-A0A381LI11-F1
#
_entry.id   AF-A0A381LI11-F1
#
_cell.length_a   1.000
_cell.length_b   1.000
_cell.length_c   1.000
_cell.angle_alpha   90.00
_cell.angle_beta   90.00
_cell.angle_gamma   90.00
#
_symmetry.space_group_name_H-M   'P 1'
#
loop_
_entity.id
_entity.type
_entity.pdbx_description
1 polymer ?
#
loop_
_entity_poly.entity_id
_entity_poly.type
_entity_poly.pdbx_seq_one_letter_code
_entity_poly.pdbx_strand_id
1 'polypeptide(L)'
;MRTPFQLICKPSRAVLRDIQIRLDSFLKILLSHTTFATHEMLWEFFLVPDIQADMMEQRSRLKAQARIEKVREEYEPVADVRDVEQFVDHAREMVRSVNYSTKSVARRANVMWVSTADLYDAYHIVSHIFSAIDGFPQTHVTALDAYIKCLAPSSNHPYNTFHSAVLSLHSTIVAMLLSLSRPNSLIATILTSRKMIERSYNSLNRSTRWPLGLLDETRLRLNEEKEERVQKEIKEVEEVGRELRYTWGVVAGELAGWEEDHEKMGRSAVKELVKGMVIREKKVLEGI
;
A
#
# COMPACT_ATOMS: atom_id res chain seq x y z
N MET A 1 -17.38 5.60 -26.98
CA MET A 1 -16.15 5.09 -26.32
C MET A 1 -15.61 6.17 -25.40
N ARG A 2 -15.55 5.91 -24.08
CA ARG A 2 -14.98 6.83 -23.10
C ARG A 2 -13.51 6.48 -22.92
N THR A 3 -12.61 7.42 -23.20
CA THR A 3 -11.18 7.22 -22.89
C THR A 3 -11.00 7.23 -21.37
N PRO A 4 -10.06 6.48 -20.78
CA PRO A 4 -9.80 6.51 -19.33
C PRO A 4 -9.35 7.89 -18.81
N PHE A 5 -8.99 8.81 -19.71
CA PHE A 5 -8.61 10.20 -19.41
C PHE A 5 -9.75 11.22 -19.63
N GLN A 6 -10.94 10.77 -20.03
CA GLN A 6 -12.09 11.67 -20.24
C GLN A 6 -12.78 11.95 -18.90
N LEU A 7 -12.37 13.06 -18.29
CA LEU A 7 -13.01 13.58 -17.09
C LEU A 7 -14.30 14.32 -17.50
N ILE A 8 -15.40 14.02 -16.79
CA ILE A 8 -16.76 14.51 -17.09
C ILE A 8 -16.84 16.04 -17.01
N CYS A 9 -16.00 16.65 -16.17
CA CYS A 9 -15.81 18.10 -16.06
C CYS A 9 -14.31 18.40 -16.06
N LYS A 10 -13.92 19.57 -16.57
CA LYS A 10 -12.53 20.03 -16.54
C LYS A 10 -12.12 20.24 -15.07
N PRO A 11 -11.24 19.38 -14.50
CA PRO A 11 -10.84 19.54 -13.11
C PRO A 11 -10.02 20.82 -12.96
N SER A 12 -9.90 21.31 -11.73
CA SER A 12 -8.97 22.39 -11.45
C SER A 12 -7.54 21.96 -11.85
N ARG A 13 -6.72 22.91 -12.30
CA ARG A 13 -5.31 22.64 -12.67
C ARG A 13 -4.53 22.01 -11.52
N ALA A 14 -4.86 22.35 -10.28
CA ALA A 14 -4.27 21.77 -9.09
C ALA A 14 -4.55 20.26 -8.98
N VAL A 15 -5.80 19.84 -9.21
CA VAL A 15 -6.18 18.41 -9.19
C VAL A 15 -5.50 17.64 -10.31
N LEU A 16 -5.46 18.19 -11.53
CA LEU A 16 -4.75 17.55 -12.65
C LEU A 16 -3.26 17.34 -12.37
N ARG A 17 -2.61 18.34 -11.74
CA ARG A 17 -1.20 18.25 -11.35
C ARG A 17 -0.98 17.20 -10.27
N ASP A 18 -1.85 17.15 -9.26
CA ASP A 18 -1.76 16.13 -8.21
C ASP A 18 -1.93 14.72 -8.79
N ILE A 19 -2.90 14.52 -9.70
CA ILE A 19 -3.07 13.26 -10.43
C ILE A 19 -1.80 12.90 -11.20
N GLN A 20 -1.21 13.87 -11.93
CA GLN A 20 0.02 13.63 -12.70
C GLN A 20 1.18 13.21 -11.80
N ILE A 21 1.41 13.91 -10.68
CA ILE A 21 2.50 13.59 -9.74
C ILE A 21 2.29 12.20 -9.14
N ARG A 22 1.07 11.87 -8.71
CA ARG A 22 0.75 10.57 -8.13
C ARG A 22 0.88 9.44 -9.14
N LEU A 23 0.40 9.65 -10.37
CA LEU A 23 0.49 8.66 -11.44
C LEU A 23 1.95 8.42 -11.84
N ASP A 24 2.75 9.48 -11.99
CA ASP A 24 4.18 9.36 -12.27
C ASP A 24 4.92 8.57 -11.17
N SER A 25 4.70 8.91 -9.89
CA SER A 25 5.25 8.13 -8.78
C SER A 25 4.79 6.68 -8.81
N PHE A 26 3.50 6.43 -9.03
CA PHE A 26 2.94 5.08 -9.08
C PHE A 26 3.58 4.23 -10.18
N LEU A 27 3.69 4.78 -11.40
CA LEU A 27 4.29 4.08 -12.53
C LEU A 27 5.78 3.83 -12.29
N LYS A 28 6.51 4.78 -11.70
CA LYS A 28 7.91 4.58 -11.32
C LYS A 28 8.09 3.45 -10.30
N ILE A 29 7.22 3.37 -9.31
CA ILE A 29 7.22 2.28 -8.32
C ILE A 29 6.95 0.93 -9.02
N LEU A 30 5.97 0.86 -9.93
CA LEU A 30 5.70 -0.38 -10.67
C LEU A 30 6.87 -0.81 -11.56
N LEU A 31 7.53 0.15 -12.21
CA LEU A 31 8.67 -0.11 -13.09
C LEU A 31 9.96 -0.46 -12.33
N SER A 32 10.11 -0.02 -11.08
CA SER A 32 11.25 -0.43 -10.24
C SER A 32 11.03 -1.81 -9.60
N HIS A 33 9.78 -2.20 -9.41
CA HIS A 33 9.43 -3.45 -8.74
C HIS A 33 9.73 -4.67 -9.62
N THR A 34 10.48 -5.63 -9.09
CA THR A 34 10.96 -6.84 -9.81
C THR A 34 9.82 -7.63 -10.48
N THR A 35 8.73 -7.88 -9.75
CA THR A 35 7.56 -8.58 -10.27
C THR A 35 6.71 -7.73 -11.23
N PHE A 36 6.34 -6.50 -10.86
CA PHE A 36 5.42 -5.70 -11.70
C PHE A 36 6.06 -5.19 -12.98
N ALA A 37 7.36 -4.87 -12.96
CA ALA A 37 8.07 -4.39 -14.14
C ALA A 37 8.10 -5.40 -15.29
N THR A 38 7.92 -6.69 -15.00
CA THR A 38 7.88 -7.77 -16.00
C THR A 38 6.45 -8.17 -16.39
N HIS A 39 5.44 -7.59 -15.75
CA HIS A 39 4.06 -8.02 -15.93
C HIS A 39 3.49 -7.54 -17.27
N GLU A 40 2.98 -8.45 -18.10
CA GLU A 40 2.50 -8.15 -19.45
C GLU A 40 1.44 -7.05 -19.48
N MET A 41 0.53 -7.00 -18.50
CA MET A 41 -0.57 -6.02 -18.45
C MET A 41 -0.06 -4.60 -18.25
N LEU A 42 1.08 -4.43 -17.58
CA LEU A 42 1.70 -3.12 -17.41
C LEU A 42 2.24 -2.62 -18.76
N TRP A 43 2.87 -3.51 -19.52
CA TRP A 43 3.36 -3.19 -20.86
C TRP A 43 2.24 -2.98 -21.87
N GLU A 44 1.17 -3.77 -21.79
CA GLU A 44 -0.02 -3.57 -22.62
C GLU A 44 -0.66 -2.19 -22.35
N PHE A 45 -0.74 -1.78 -21.08
CA PHE A 45 -1.19 -0.43 -20.71
C PHE A 45 -0.32 0.69 -21.30
N PHE A 46 1.00 0.48 -21.41
CA PHE A 46 1.90 1.48 -22.00
C PHE A 46 1.90 1.49 -23.54
N LEU A 47 1.77 0.33 -24.15
CA LEU A 47 2.03 0.14 -25.58
C LEU A 47 0.76 0.13 -26.43
N VAL A 48 -0.38 -0.23 -25.85
CA VAL A 48 -1.63 -0.41 -26.59
C VAL A 48 -2.59 0.76 -26.31
N PRO A 49 -2.91 1.60 -27.32
CA PRO A 49 -3.80 2.75 -27.14
C PRO A 49 -5.24 2.33 -26.81
N ASP A 50 -5.71 1.24 -27.40
CA ASP A 50 -7.07 0.72 -27.24
C ASP A 50 -7.07 -0.52 -26.35
N ILE A 51 -7.20 -0.30 -25.05
CA ILE A 51 -7.21 -1.36 -24.05
C ILE A 51 -8.53 -2.15 -24.12
N GLN A 52 -8.44 -3.45 -24.40
CA GLN A 52 -9.59 -4.37 -24.38
C GLN A 52 -9.79 -4.94 -22.96
N ALA A 53 -10.49 -4.18 -22.12
CA ALA A 53 -10.67 -4.48 -20.69
C ALA A 53 -11.27 -5.87 -20.42
N ASP A 54 -12.24 -6.32 -21.22
CA ASP A 54 -12.91 -7.60 -21.00
C ASP A 54 -11.97 -8.79 -21.22
N MET A 55 -11.14 -8.74 -22.26
CA MET A 55 -10.15 -9.81 -22.52
C MET A 55 -9.03 -9.82 -21.48
N MET A 56 -8.63 -8.63 -21.02
CA MET A 56 -7.67 -8.46 -19.93
C MET A 56 -8.18 -9.08 -18.62
N GLU A 57 -9.45 -8.86 -18.29
CA GLU A 57 -10.07 -9.45 -17.11
C GLU A 57 -10.09 -10.97 -17.20
N GLN A 58 -10.49 -11.52 -18.35
CA GLN A 58 -10.53 -12.97 -18.55
C GLN A 58 -9.13 -13.60 -18.40
N ARG A 59 -8.09 -13.02 -19.01
CA ARG A 59 -6.70 -13.48 -18.85
C ARG A 59 -6.24 -13.42 -17.39
N SER A 60 -6.58 -12.34 -16.68
CA SER A 60 -6.23 -12.18 -15.28
C SER A 60 -6.88 -13.24 -14.39
N ARG A 61 -8.15 -13.58 -14.65
CA ARG A 61 -8.86 -14.65 -13.95
C ARG A 61 -8.23 -16.02 -14.21
N LEU A 62 -7.90 -16.34 -15.46
CA LEU A 62 -7.24 -17.60 -15.81
C LEU A 62 -5.87 -17.74 -15.13
N LYS A 63 -5.07 -16.67 -15.11
CA LYS A 63 -3.78 -16.66 -14.38
C LYS A 63 -3.96 -16.84 -12.87
N ALA A 64 -5.00 -16.26 -12.29
CA ALA A 64 -5.31 -16.46 -10.88
C ALA A 64 -5.68 -17.92 -10.57
N GLN A 65 -6.49 -18.56 -11.42
CA GLN A 65 -6.85 -19.97 -11.29
C GLN A 65 -5.64 -20.89 -11.45
N ALA A 66 -4.83 -20.67 -12.50
CA ALA A 66 -3.61 -21.44 -12.71
C ALA A 66 -2.63 -21.32 -11.53
N ARG A 67 -2.56 -20.15 -10.88
CA ARG A 67 -1.77 -19.98 -9.65
C ARG A 67 -2.31 -20.84 -8.51
N ILE A 68 -3.63 -20.88 -8.31
CA ILE A 68 -4.26 -21.70 -7.25
C ILE A 68 -3.93 -23.17 -7.47
N GLU A 69 -4.06 -23.66 -8.70
CA GLU A 69 -3.71 -25.03 -9.07
C GLU A 69 -2.23 -25.32 -8.83
N LYS A 70 -1.34 -24.44 -9.29
CA LYS A 70 0.10 -24.54 -9.05
C LYS A 70 0.44 -24.62 -7.56
N VAL A 71 -0.18 -23.78 -6.73
CA VAL A 71 0.02 -23.81 -5.28
C VAL A 71 -0.44 -25.13 -4.68
N ARG A 72 -1.55 -25.67 -5.17
CA ARG A 72 -2.08 -26.95 -4.72
C ARG A 72 -1.15 -28.11 -5.06
N GLU A 73 -0.50 -28.08 -6.21
CA GLU A 73 0.36 -29.16 -6.71
C GLU A 73 1.80 -29.09 -6.18
N GLU A 74 2.39 -27.89 -6.10
CA GLU A 74 3.83 -27.73 -5.84
C GLU A 74 4.19 -27.51 -4.36
N TYR A 75 3.23 -27.12 -3.52
CA TYR A 75 3.52 -26.75 -2.14
C TYR A 75 3.01 -27.79 -1.15
N GLU A 76 3.80 -28.03 -0.10
CA GLU A 76 3.39 -28.84 1.05
C GLU A 76 2.71 -27.98 2.13
N PRO A 77 1.67 -28.50 2.79
CA PRO A 77 0.96 -27.77 3.84
C PRO A 77 1.86 -27.45 5.03
N VAL A 78 1.62 -26.30 5.66
CA VAL A 78 2.32 -25.93 6.90
C VAL A 78 1.86 -26.81 8.06
N ALA A 79 2.78 -27.59 8.63
CA ALA A 79 2.51 -28.43 9.79
C ALA A 79 2.31 -27.58 11.05
N ASP A 80 3.28 -26.73 11.36
CA ASP A 80 3.25 -25.80 12.50
C ASP A 80 3.13 -24.35 12.02
N VAL A 81 2.03 -23.70 12.40
CA VAL A 81 1.73 -22.32 12.02
C VAL A 81 2.45 -21.30 12.89
N ARG A 82 3.00 -21.71 14.05
CA ARG A 82 3.59 -20.79 15.05
C ARG A 82 4.78 -20.02 14.50
N ASP A 83 5.65 -20.68 13.73
CA ASP A 83 6.82 -20.03 13.14
C ASP A 83 6.41 -18.96 12.12
N VAL A 84 5.39 -19.26 11.32
CA VAL A 84 4.84 -18.32 10.33
C VAL A 84 4.16 -17.14 11.04
N GLU A 85 3.38 -17.40 12.08
CA GLU A 85 2.72 -16.39 12.91
C GLU A 85 3.74 -15.43 13.54
N GLN A 86 4.78 -15.97 14.19
CA GLN A 86 5.83 -15.18 14.82
C GLN A 86 6.54 -14.28 13.80
N PHE A 87 6.87 -14.81 12.62
CA PHE A 87 7.49 -14.04 11.54
C PHE A 87 6.58 -12.90 11.08
N VAL A 88 5.31 -13.19 10.79
CA VAL A 88 4.37 -12.21 10.24
C VAL A 88 4.07 -11.11 11.26
N ASP A 89 3.92 -11.46 12.54
CA ASP A 89 3.66 -10.49 13.60
C ASP A 89 4.87 -9.57 13.80
N HIS A 90 6.08 -10.12 13.82
CA HIS A 90 7.30 -9.32 13.88
C HIS A 90 7.43 -8.38 12.67
N ALA A 91 7.27 -8.90 11.46
CA ALA A 91 7.30 -8.10 10.23
C ALA A 91 6.26 -6.99 10.24
N ARG A 92 5.03 -7.29 10.67
CA ARG A 92 3.94 -6.32 10.76
C ARG A 92 4.25 -5.21 11.76
N GLU A 93 4.87 -5.54 12.89
CA GLU A 93 5.24 -4.53 13.88
C GLU A 93 6.38 -3.63 13.39
N MET A 94 7.38 -4.19 12.71
CA MET A 94 8.44 -3.40 12.05
C MET A 94 7.83 -2.40 11.06
N VAL A 95 6.98 -2.88 10.14
CA VAL A 95 6.35 -2.02 9.12
C VAL A 95 5.42 -0.97 9.76
N ARG A 96 4.72 -1.31 10.87
CA ARG A 96 3.90 -0.34 11.62
C ARG A 96 4.73 0.78 12.23
N SER A 97 5.89 0.48 12.80
CA SER A 97 6.82 1.47 13.35
C SER A 97 7.29 2.46 12.27
N VAL A 98 7.65 1.93 11.09
CA VAL A 98 8.02 2.75 9.92
C VAL A 98 6.84 3.60 9.45
N ASN A 99 5.62 3.04 9.45
CA ASN A 99 4.40 3.78 9.09
C ASN A 99 4.16 4.98 10.00
N TYR A 100 4.28 4.80 11.32
CA TYR A 100 4.12 5.87 12.29
C TYR A 100 5.10 7.01 12.03
N SER A 101 6.38 6.67 11.86
CA SER A 101 7.45 7.63 11.58
C SER A 101 7.22 8.36 10.26
N THR A 102 6.83 7.63 9.20
CA THR A 102 6.56 8.20 7.87
C THR A 102 5.37 9.16 7.90
N LYS A 103 4.28 8.83 8.59
CA LYS A 103 3.14 9.73 8.78
C LYS A 103 3.52 11.01 9.53
N SER A 104 4.37 10.88 10.56
CA SER A 104 4.88 12.02 11.31
C SER A 104 5.68 12.97 10.40
N VAL A 105 6.57 12.42 9.57
CA VAL A 105 7.35 13.19 8.58
C VAL A 105 6.45 13.84 7.55
N ALA A 106 5.47 13.10 6.97
CA ALA A 106 4.53 13.64 5.99
C ALA A 106 3.76 14.85 6.55
N ARG A 107 3.23 14.72 7.78
CA ARG A 107 2.52 15.81 8.45
C ARG A 107 3.41 17.04 8.65
N ARG A 108 4.64 16.85 9.13
CA ARG A 108 5.59 17.96 9.34
C ARG A 108 5.99 18.62 8.03
N ALA A 109 6.22 17.85 6.96
CA ALA A 109 6.52 18.38 5.63
C ALA A 109 5.35 19.23 5.10
N ASN A 110 4.12 18.77 5.28
CA ASN A 110 2.93 19.54 4.92
C ASN A 110 2.81 20.84 5.71
N VAL A 111 3.05 20.80 7.03
CA VAL A 111 3.07 22.00 7.87
C VAL A 111 4.11 22.99 7.37
N MET A 112 5.34 22.56 7.07
CA MET A 112 6.38 23.43 6.54
C MET A 112 5.97 24.11 5.23
N TRP A 113 5.32 23.36 4.32
CA TRP A 113 4.80 23.91 3.08
C TRP A 113 3.71 24.96 3.32
N VAL A 114 2.70 24.63 4.13
CA VAL A 114 1.59 25.54 4.45
C VAL A 114 2.11 26.81 5.13
N SER A 115 2.96 26.67 6.14
CA SER A 115 3.56 27.83 6.82
C SER A 115 4.40 28.71 5.90
N THR A 116 5.04 28.15 4.88
CA THR A 116 5.79 28.93 3.89
C THR A 116 4.84 29.77 3.02
N ALA A 117 3.71 29.20 2.61
CA ALA A 117 2.69 29.92 1.85
C ALA A 117 2.01 31.01 2.70
N ASP A 118 1.61 30.66 3.93
CA ASP A 118 0.96 31.59 4.87
C ASP A 118 1.87 32.77 5.21
N LEU A 119 3.19 32.53 5.34
CA LEU A 119 4.17 33.58 5.58
C LEU A 119 4.18 34.61 4.45
N TYR A 120 4.19 34.16 3.19
CA TYR A 120 4.15 35.05 2.04
C TYR A 120 2.88 35.90 2.03
N ASP A 121 1.72 35.28 2.25
CA ASP A 121 0.43 35.98 2.27
C ASP A 121 0.36 37.01 3.41
N ALA A 122 0.84 36.65 4.61
CA ALA A 122 0.88 37.54 5.77
C ALA A 122 1.75 38.78 5.49
N TYR A 123 2.94 38.60 4.93
CA TYR A 123 3.80 39.73 4.60
C TYR A 123 3.23 40.57 3.45
N HIS A 124 2.54 39.96 2.49
CA HIS A 124 1.86 40.69 1.42
C HIS A 124 0.77 41.62 1.96
N ILE A 125 -0.01 41.18 2.98
CA ILE A 125 -0.99 42.02 3.67
C ILE A 125 -0.29 43.17 4.41
N VAL A 126 0.81 42.87 5.12
CA VAL A 126 1.59 43.86 5.86
C VAL A 126 2.15 44.95 4.94
N SER A 127 2.67 44.59 3.76
CA SER A 127 3.16 45.58 2.79
C SER A 127 2.07 46.55 2.35
N HIS A 128 0.86 46.03 2.09
CA HIS A 128 -0.28 46.88 1.75
C HIS A 128 -0.62 47.88 2.87
N ILE A 129 -0.57 47.45 4.13
CA ILE A 129 -0.81 48.33 5.28
C ILE A 129 0.27 49.42 5.34
N PHE A 130 1.55 49.08 5.23
CA PHE A 130 2.64 50.06 5.24
C PHE A 130 2.54 51.06 4.09
N SER A 131 2.11 50.63 2.91
CA SER A 131 1.89 51.52 1.77
C SER A 131 0.75 52.52 1.97
N ALA A 132 -0.18 52.24 2.88
CA ALA A 132 -1.34 53.08 3.18
C ALA A 132 -1.11 54.05 4.36
N ILE A 133 0.04 53.96 5.05
CA ILE A 133 0.38 54.85 6.16
C ILE A 133 0.97 56.15 5.61
N ASP A 134 0.27 57.26 5.84
CA ASP A 134 0.74 58.59 5.45
C ASP A 134 2.10 58.92 6.10
N GLY A 135 3.05 59.38 5.29
CA GLY A 135 4.39 59.77 5.74
C GLY A 135 5.38 58.61 5.90
N PHE A 136 5.01 57.37 5.58
CA PHE A 136 5.95 56.25 5.61
C PHE A 136 6.95 56.33 4.42
N PRO A 137 8.26 56.09 4.63
CA PRO A 137 9.24 56.21 3.55
C PRO A 137 9.03 55.16 2.45
N GLN A 138 8.82 55.62 1.22
CA GLN A 138 8.60 54.73 0.06
C GLN A 138 9.76 53.75 -0.18
N THR A 139 10.99 54.13 0.17
CA THR A 139 12.18 53.27 0.08
C THR A 139 12.05 51.99 0.90
N HIS A 140 11.40 52.06 2.06
CA HIS A 140 11.20 50.91 2.95
C HIS A 140 10.07 50.03 2.43
N VAL A 141 9.01 50.60 1.85
CA VAL A 141 7.93 49.85 1.17
C VAL A 141 8.51 49.05 0.00
N THR A 142 9.33 49.69 -0.84
CA THR A 142 9.96 49.01 -1.99
C THR A 142 10.94 47.93 -1.56
N ALA A 143 11.71 48.14 -0.48
CA ALA A 143 12.59 47.11 0.08
C ALA A 143 11.79 45.92 0.64
N LEU A 144 10.68 46.18 1.33
CA LEU A 144 9.79 45.16 1.84
C LEU A 144 9.14 44.36 0.70
N ASP A 145 8.66 45.02 -0.37
CA ASP A 145 8.11 44.34 -1.55
C ASP A 145 9.15 43.46 -2.25
N ALA A 146 10.40 43.91 -2.34
CA ALA A 146 11.49 43.10 -2.88
C ALA A 146 11.74 41.84 -2.02
N TYR A 147 11.75 41.99 -0.70
CA TYR A 147 11.87 40.86 0.23
C TYR A 147 10.68 39.87 0.10
N ILE A 148 9.45 40.39 -0.03
CA ILE A 148 8.24 39.56 -0.16
C ILE A 148 8.28 38.71 -1.44
N LYS A 149 8.78 39.27 -2.54
CA LYS A 149 8.95 38.52 -3.79
C LYS A 149 9.88 37.31 -3.61
N CYS A 150 10.90 37.41 -2.75
CA CYS A 150 11.77 36.29 -2.41
C CYS A 150 11.06 35.18 -1.60
N LEU A 151 9.99 35.51 -0.89
CA LEU A 151 9.18 34.56 -0.13
C LEU A 151 8.12 33.85 -1.00
N ALA A 152 7.88 34.31 -2.23
CA ALA A 152 6.80 33.81 -3.07
C ALA A 152 6.85 32.27 -3.24
N PRO A 153 5.79 31.55 -2.86
CA PRO A 153 5.76 30.10 -2.97
C PRO A 153 5.73 29.69 -4.45
N SER A 154 6.74 28.95 -4.88
CA SER A 154 6.78 28.42 -6.24
C SER A 154 5.88 27.18 -6.37
N SER A 155 5.31 26.96 -7.55
CA SER A 155 4.46 25.79 -7.78
C SER A 155 5.19 24.44 -7.64
N ASN A 156 6.53 24.46 -7.72
CA ASN A 156 7.44 23.33 -7.52
C ASN A 156 8.31 23.55 -6.27
N HIS A 157 7.72 24.03 -5.17
CA HIS A 157 8.47 24.27 -3.95
C HIS A 157 9.09 22.96 -3.41
N PRO A 158 10.37 22.95 -2.98
CA PRO A 158 11.04 21.74 -2.50
C PRO A 158 10.28 21.00 -1.39
N TYR A 159 9.68 21.71 -0.44
CA TYR A 159 8.84 21.10 0.60
C TYR A 159 7.62 20.36 0.05
N ASN A 160 6.96 20.91 -0.99
CA ASN A 160 5.81 20.26 -1.60
C ASN A 160 6.23 18.98 -2.35
N THR A 161 7.32 19.06 -3.13
CA THR A 161 7.89 17.88 -3.81
C THR A 161 8.30 16.80 -2.81
N PHE A 162 8.95 17.18 -1.71
CA PHE A 162 9.31 16.26 -0.63
C PHE A 162 8.07 15.62 0.02
N HIS A 163 7.05 16.41 0.32
CA HIS A 163 5.79 15.89 0.87
C HIS A 163 5.15 14.85 -0.07
N SER A 164 5.07 15.12 -1.38
CA SER A 164 4.58 14.15 -2.36
C SER A 164 5.41 12.86 -2.42
N ALA A 165 6.74 12.96 -2.31
CA ALA A 165 7.63 11.79 -2.25
C ALA A 165 7.37 10.95 -0.98
N VAL A 166 7.20 11.60 0.18
CA VAL A 166 6.86 10.91 1.44
C VAL A 166 5.48 10.26 1.39
N LEU A 167 4.50 10.87 0.73
CA LEU A 167 3.19 10.23 0.50
C LEU A 167 3.30 9.00 -0.41
N SER A 168 4.21 9.02 -1.38
CA SER A 168 4.48 7.87 -2.24
C SER A 168 5.18 6.73 -1.48
N LEU A 169 6.08 7.05 -0.54
CA LEU A 169 6.62 6.07 0.40
C LEU A 169 5.51 5.48 1.29
N HIS A 170 4.63 6.34 1.81
CA HIS A 170 3.53 5.94 2.67
C HIS A 170 2.57 4.94 1.98
N SER A 171 2.28 5.10 0.69
CA SER A 171 1.42 4.16 -0.03
C SER A 171 2.04 2.76 -0.12
N THR A 172 3.36 2.64 -0.33
CA THR A 172 4.05 1.33 -0.33
C THR A 172 4.00 0.65 1.03
N ILE A 173 4.16 1.41 2.13
CA ILE A 173 4.03 0.91 3.50
C ILE A 173 2.63 0.34 3.74
N VAL A 174 1.59 1.05 3.30
CA VAL A 174 0.20 0.59 3.45
C VAL A 174 -0.03 -0.70 2.66
N ALA A 175 0.49 -0.78 1.43
CA ALA A 175 0.41 -1.99 0.62
C ALA A 175 1.11 -3.19 1.31
N MET A 176 2.26 -2.96 1.94
CA MET A 176 2.97 -4.00 2.70
C MET A 176 2.17 -4.48 3.93
N LEU A 177 1.58 -3.55 4.69
CA LEU A 177 0.72 -3.89 5.85
C LEU A 177 -0.53 -4.68 5.46
N LEU A 178 -1.10 -4.40 4.29
CA LEU A 178 -2.21 -5.16 3.72
C LEU A 178 -1.76 -6.57 3.33
N SER A 179 -0.59 -6.69 2.68
CA SER A 179 -0.03 -7.99 2.28
C SER A 179 0.27 -8.89 3.49
N LEU A 180 0.84 -8.31 4.56
CA LEU A 180 1.10 -8.98 5.84
C LEU A 180 -0.17 -9.35 6.63
N SER A 181 -1.34 -8.82 6.26
CA SER A 181 -2.60 -9.19 6.94
C SER A 181 -3.15 -10.55 6.48
N ARG A 182 -2.85 -10.97 5.24
CA ARG A 182 -3.38 -12.19 4.65
C ARG A 182 -2.88 -13.46 5.34
N PRO A 183 -1.58 -13.64 5.64
CA PRO A 183 -1.12 -14.80 6.39
C PRO A 183 -1.85 -14.98 7.73
N ASN A 184 -2.06 -13.91 8.50
CA ASN A 184 -2.78 -13.99 9.78
C ASN A 184 -4.23 -14.44 9.60
N SER A 185 -4.90 -14.02 8.52
CA SER A 185 -6.25 -14.51 8.20
C SER A 185 -6.27 -16.00 7.87
N LEU A 186 -5.27 -16.50 7.13
CA LEU A 186 -5.15 -17.92 6.78
C LEU A 186 -4.84 -18.76 8.03
N ILE A 187 -3.95 -18.28 8.91
CA ILE A 187 -3.63 -18.92 10.20
C ILE A 187 -4.89 -19.03 11.06
N ALA A 188 -5.67 -17.96 11.18
CA ALA A 188 -6.92 -17.98 11.95
C ALA A 188 -7.93 -19.00 11.39
N THR A 189 -8.04 -19.12 10.06
CA THR A 189 -8.86 -20.14 9.40
C THR A 189 -8.37 -21.55 9.73
N ILE A 190 -7.05 -21.82 9.61
CA ILE A 190 -6.46 -23.12 9.94
C ILE A 190 -6.74 -23.51 11.40
N LEU A 191 -6.52 -22.60 12.35
CA LEU A 191 -6.72 -22.86 13.78
C LEU A 191 -8.20 -23.13 14.10
N THR A 192 -9.12 -22.38 13.48
CA THR A 192 -10.55 -22.56 13.67
C THR A 192 -11.02 -23.90 13.10
N SER A 193 -10.58 -24.25 11.89
CA SER A 193 -10.91 -25.53 11.26
C SER A 193 -10.31 -26.73 12.00
N ARG A 194 -9.06 -26.65 12.48
CA ARG A 194 -8.45 -27.70 13.32
C ARG A 194 -9.28 -27.95 14.60
N LYS A 195 -9.77 -26.90 15.25
CA LYS A 195 -10.63 -27.01 16.43
C LYS A 195 -12.00 -27.61 16.11
N MET A 196 -12.55 -27.34 14.92
CA MET A 196 -13.80 -27.96 14.46
C MET A 196 -13.61 -29.46 14.19
N ILE A 197 -12.53 -29.83 13.51
CA ILE A 197 -12.13 -31.22 13.25
C ILE A 197 -11.98 -32.00 14.56
N GLU A 198 -11.28 -31.44 15.55
CA GLU A 198 -11.09 -32.07 16.87
C GLU A 198 -12.44 -32.33 17.59
N ARG A 199 -13.36 -31.37 17.54
CA ARG A 199 -14.71 -31.53 18.10
C ARG A 199 -15.50 -32.62 17.36
N SER A 200 -15.41 -32.65 16.03
CA SER A 200 -16.06 -33.66 15.20
C SER A 200 -15.53 -35.07 15.52
N TYR A 201 -14.21 -35.24 15.65
CA TYR A 201 -13.59 -36.50 16.10
C TYR A 201 -14.05 -36.92 17.51
N ASN A 202 -14.05 -35.99 18.46
CA ASN A 202 -14.52 -36.27 19.82
C ASN A 202 -16.01 -36.66 19.87
N SER A 203 -16.82 -36.15 18.94
CA SER A 203 -18.22 -36.55 18.79
C SER A 203 -18.37 -37.93 18.14
N LEU A 204 -17.46 -38.31 17.25
CA LEU A 204 -17.42 -39.61 16.58
C LEU A 204 -17.06 -40.74 17.57
N ASN A 205 -16.12 -40.45 18.48
CA ASN A 205 -15.64 -41.39 19.49
C ASN A 205 -16.59 -41.56 20.70
N ARG A 206 -17.60 -40.69 20.86
CA ARG A 206 -18.59 -40.84 21.93
C ARG A 206 -19.58 -41.95 21.57
N SER A 207 -19.44 -43.09 22.25
CA SER A 207 -20.33 -44.24 22.15
C SER A 207 -21.79 -43.89 22.46
N THR A 208 -22.62 -43.77 21.42
CA THR A 208 -24.09 -43.78 21.52
C THR A 208 -24.59 -45.22 21.41
N ARG A 209 -24.38 -46.02 22.47
CA ARG A 209 -24.84 -47.41 22.50
C ARG A 209 -26.32 -47.42 22.86
N TRP A 210 -27.18 -47.54 21.87
CA TRP A 210 -28.59 -47.81 22.11
C TRP A 210 -28.75 -49.25 22.60
N PRO A 211 -29.44 -49.49 23.72
CA PRO A 211 -29.71 -50.85 24.14
C PRO A 211 -30.60 -51.48 23.08
N LEU A 212 -30.19 -52.62 22.50
CA LEU A 212 -30.90 -53.49 21.56
C LEU A 212 -30.55 -53.42 20.06
N GLY A 213 -29.53 -52.66 19.60
CA GLY A 213 -29.05 -52.75 18.20
C GLY A 213 -30.06 -52.30 17.13
N LEU A 214 -31.18 -51.71 17.54
CA LEU A 214 -32.09 -51.02 16.62
C LEU A 214 -31.36 -49.83 15.98
N LEU A 215 -31.42 -49.72 14.65
CA LEU A 215 -30.85 -48.63 13.84
C LEU A 215 -29.33 -48.67 13.58
N ASP A 216 -28.68 -49.83 13.70
CA ASP A 216 -27.25 -49.95 13.43
C ASP A 216 -26.85 -49.58 11.98
N GLU A 217 -27.67 -49.89 10.96
CA GLU A 217 -27.42 -49.46 9.57
C GLU A 217 -27.49 -47.93 9.39
N THR A 218 -28.51 -47.27 9.95
CA THR A 218 -28.65 -45.81 9.90
C THR A 218 -27.50 -45.12 10.64
N ARG A 219 -26.97 -45.74 11.69
CA ARG A 219 -25.80 -45.26 12.44
C ARG A 219 -24.52 -45.40 11.65
N LEU A 220 -24.33 -46.54 10.98
CA LEU A 220 -23.16 -46.80 10.15
C LEU A 220 -23.08 -45.74 9.05
N ARG A 221 -24.20 -45.49 8.35
CA ARG A 221 -24.30 -44.41 7.36
C ARG A 221 -24.03 -43.02 7.96
N LEU A 222 -24.56 -42.71 9.14
CA LEU A 222 -24.36 -41.40 9.77
C LEU A 222 -22.92 -41.19 10.29
N ASN A 223 -22.24 -42.26 10.67
CA ASN A 223 -20.82 -42.22 11.01
C ASN A 223 -19.96 -42.07 9.74
N GLU A 224 -20.26 -42.81 8.67
CA GLU A 224 -19.61 -42.66 7.37
C GLU A 224 -19.77 -41.22 6.83
N GLU A 225 -20.98 -40.65 6.85
CA GLU A 225 -21.21 -39.26 6.44
C GLU A 225 -20.42 -38.24 7.28
N LYS A 226 -20.26 -38.50 8.58
CA LYS A 226 -19.46 -37.64 9.46
C LYS A 226 -17.97 -37.81 9.22
N GLU A 227 -17.49 -39.04 9.01
CA GLU A 227 -16.11 -39.32 8.64
C GLU A 227 -15.77 -38.66 7.31
N GLU A 228 -16.63 -38.78 6.29
CA GLU A 228 -16.46 -38.09 5.01
C GLU A 228 -16.38 -36.57 5.18
N ARG A 229 -17.22 -35.99 6.04
CA ARG A 229 -17.18 -34.55 6.34
C ARG A 229 -15.86 -34.15 7.00
N VAL A 230 -15.41 -34.93 7.99
CA VAL A 230 -14.12 -34.69 8.66
C VAL A 230 -12.96 -34.82 7.66
N GLN A 231 -12.99 -35.80 6.77
CA GLN A 231 -11.97 -35.96 5.72
C GLN A 231 -11.96 -34.79 4.74
N LYS A 232 -13.13 -34.23 4.39
CA LYS A 232 -13.20 -33.01 3.57
C LYS A 232 -12.61 -31.80 4.31
N GLU A 233 -12.97 -31.59 5.58
CA GLU A 233 -12.42 -30.50 6.39
C GLU A 233 -10.90 -30.60 6.55
N ILE A 234 -10.34 -31.82 6.70
CA ILE A 234 -8.89 -32.04 6.74
C ILE A 234 -8.25 -31.61 5.43
N LYS A 235 -8.81 -32.01 4.28
CA LYS A 235 -8.29 -31.60 2.96
C LYS A 235 -8.34 -30.09 2.76
N GLU A 236 -9.41 -29.44 3.21
CA GLU A 236 -9.51 -27.97 3.18
C GLU A 236 -8.42 -27.31 4.04
N VAL A 237 -8.15 -27.84 5.24
CA VAL A 237 -7.06 -27.36 6.09
C VAL A 237 -5.70 -27.53 5.43
N GLU A 238 -5.47 -28.64 4.73
CA GLU A 238 -4.25 -28.83 3.96
C GLU A 238 -4.13 -27.83 2.81
N GLU A 239 -5.20 -27.58 2.05
CA GLU A 239 -5.21 -26.61 0.96
C GLU A 239 -4.91 -25.20 1.46
N VAL A 240 -5.55 -24.76 2.55
CA VAL A 240 -5.25 -23.47 3.20
C VAL A 240 -3.82 -23.45 3.74
N GLY A 241 -3.32 -24.58 4.24
CA GLY A 241 -1.93 -24.73 4.68
C GLY A 241 -0.91 -24.55 3.55
N ARG A 242 -1.21 -25.05 2.34
CA ARG A 242 -0.36 -24.84 1.14
C ARG A 242 -0.38 -23.39 0.71
N GLU A 243 -1.56 -22.77 0.70
CA GLU A 243 -1.72 -21.34 0.43
C GLU A 243 -0.95 -20.47 1.42
N LEU A 244 -0.97 -20.83 2.71
CA LEU A 244 -0.19 -20.15 3.75
C LEU A 244 1.30 -20.21 3.45
N ARG A 245 1.84 -21.39 3.09
CA ARG A 245 3.26 -21.53 2.75
C ARG A 245 3.65 -20.68 1.55
N TYR A 246 2.85 -20.74 0.48
CA TYR A 246 3.06 -19.90 -0.71
C TYR A 246 3.03 -18.41 -0.34
N THR A 247 1.99 -17.97 0.36
CA THR A 247 1.80 -16.55 0.71
C THR A 247 2.91 -16.06 1.63
N TRP A 248 3.34 -16.87 2.60
CA TRP A 248 4.46 -16.55 3.47
C TRP A 248 5.76 -16.34 2.68
N GLY A 249 6.10 -17.26 1.77
CA GLY A 249 7.30 -17.14 0.94
C GLY A 249 7.27 -15.89 0.05
N VAL A 250 6.12 -15.59 -0.56
CA VAL A 250 5.94 -14.37 -1.37
C VAL A 250 6.11 -13.13 -0.50
N VAL A 251 5.39 -13.02 0.62
CA VAL A 251 5.44 -11.84 1.48
C VAL A 251 6.82 -11.64 2.09
N ALA A 252 7.53 -12.71 2.44
CA ALA A 252 8.91 -12.60 2.94
C ALA A 252 9.87 -12.06 1.87
N GLY A 253 9.76 -12.52 0.62
CA GLY A 253 10.55 -11.99 -0.50
C GLY A 253 10.22 -10.53 -0.81
N GLU A 254 8.93 -10.19 -0.83
CA GLU A 254 8.47 -8.81 -1.07
C GLU A 254 8.87 -7.87 0.07
N LEU A 255 8.89 -8.34 1.33
CA LEU A 255 9.33 -7.53 2.47
C LEU A 255 10.81 -7.15 2.36
N ALA A 256 11.66 -8.10 1.97
CA ALA A 256 13.08 -7.86 1.78
C ALA A 256 13.34 -6.84 0.66
N GLY A 257 12.68 -7.00 -0.49
CA GLY A 257 12.79 -6.04 -1.60
C GLY A 257 12.25 -4.65 -1.23
N TRP A 258 11.13 -4.62 -0.50
CA TRP A 258 10.52 -3.38 -0.06
C TRP A 258 11.42 -2.58 0.90
N GLU A 259 12.15 -3.22 1.81
CA GLU A 259 13.04 -2.52 2.74
C GLU A 259 14.14 -1.74 1.99
N GLU A 260 14.78 -2.38 1.01
CA GLU A 260 15.81 -1.76 0.16
C GLU A 260 15.24 -0.60 -0.67
N ASP A 261 14.10 -0.82 -1.32
CA ASP A 261 13.45 0.20 -2.15
C ASP A 261 12.98 1.39 -1.30
N HIS A 262 12.36 1.13 -0.15
CA HIS A 262 11.90 2.15 0.79
C HIS A 262 13.06 3.03 1.27
N GLU A 263 14.18 2.40 1.63
CA GLU A 263 15.39 3.09 2.05
C GLU A 263 15.93 4.01 0.93
N LYS A 264 16.09 3.46 -0.28
CA LYS A 264 16.57 4.18 -1.45
C LYS A 264 15.67 5.38 -1.80
N MET A 265 14.36 5.17 -1.83
CA MET A 265 13.38 6.22 -2.08
C MET A 265 13.44 7.30 -1.00
N GLY A 266 13.56 6.93 0.27
CA GLY A 266 13.71 7.85 1.40
C GLY A 266 14.97 8.71 1.29
N ARG A 267 16.13 8.09 1.06
CA ARG A 267 17.41 8.81 0.84
C ARG A 267 17.32 9.77 -0.34
N SER A 268 16.73 9.32 -1.45
CA SER A 268 16.54 10.16 -2.64
C SER A 268 15.64 11.35 -2.36
N ALA A 269 14.54 11.17 -1.63
CA ALA A 269 13.63 12.26 -1.27
C ALA A 269 14.32 13.34 -0.43
N VAL A 270 15.12 12.95 0.56
CA VAL A 270 15.89 13.89 1.39
C VAL A 270 16.94 14.62 0.56
N LYS A 271 17.66 13.91 -0.31
CA LYS A 271 18.68 14.50 -1.19
C LYS A 271 18.07 15.54 -2.14
N GLU A 272 16.95 15.23 -2.76
CA GLU A 272 16.24 16.16 -3.64
C GLU A 272 15.66 17.35 -2.89
N LEU A 273 15.20 17.18 -1.64
CA LEU A 273 14.79 18.30 -0.79
C LEU A 273 15.96 19.26 -0.55
N VAL A 274 17.10 18.74 -0.07
CA VAL A 274 18.28 19.57 0.24
C VAL A 274 18.77 20.30 -1.02
N LYS A 275 18.92 19.57 -2.12
CA LYS A 275 19.33 20.13 -3.41
C LYS A 275 18.35 21.20 -3.90
N GLY A 276 17.05 20.92 -3.82
CA GLY A 276 16.00 21.86 -4.20
C GLY A 276 16.01 23.12 -3.36
N MET A 277 16.23 23.00 -2.04
CA MET A 277 16.36 24.14 -1.14
C MET A 277 17.58 24.99 -1.49
N VAL A 278 18.77 24.40 -1.68
CA VAL A 278 19.98 25.14 -2.06
C VAL A 278 19.78 25.89 -3.38
N ILE A 279 19.17 25.25 -4.38
CA ILE A 279 18.86 25.89 -5.67
C ILE A 279 17.91 27.06 -5.46
N ARG A 280 16.86 26.91 -4.63
CA ARG A 280 15.92 27.98 -4.31
C ARG A 280 16.61 29.15 -3.62
N GLU A 281 17.38 28.91 -2.57
CA GLU A 281 18.05 29.98 -1.83
C GLU A 281 19.07 30.73 -2.70
N LYS A 282 19.83 30.01 -3.54
CA LYS A 282 20.77 30.64 -4.48
C LYS A 282 20.04 31.58 -5.44
N LYS A 283 18.94 31.10 -6.00
CA LYS A 283 18.06 31.87 -6.87
C LYS A 283 17.56 33.14 -6.16
N VAL A 284 17.03 33.00 -4.95
CA VAL A 284 16.60 34.13 -4.10
C VAL A 284 17.73 35.16 -3.90
N LEU A 285 18.96 34.71 -3.64
CA LEU A 285 20.12 35.59 -3.48
C LEU A 285 20.55 36.29 -4.78
N GLU A 286 20.34 35.66 -5.93
CA GLU A 286 20.55 36.25 -7.26
C GLU A 286 19.43 37.24 -7.64
N GLY A 287 18.41 37.39 -6.78
CA GLY A 287 17.28 38.27 -6.98
C GLY A 287 16.10 37.60 -7.71
N ILE A 288 16.11 36.26 -7.83
CA ILE A 288 14.95 35.34 -7.97
C ILE A 288 15.36 33.88 -8.05
#